data_AF-A0A2D4NBJ6-F1
#
_entry.id   AF-A0A2D4NBJ6-F1
#
_cell.length_a   1.000
_cell.length_b   1.000
_cell.length_c   1.000
_cell.angle_alpha   90.00
_cell.angle_beta   90.00
_cell.angle_gamma   90.00
#
_symmetry.space_group_name_H-M   'P 1'
#
loop_
_entity.id
_entity.type
_entity.pdbx_description
1 polymer ?
#
loop_
_entity_poly.entity_id
_entity_poly.type
_entity_poly.pdbx_seq_one_letter_code
_entity_poly.pdbx_strand_id
1 'polypeptide(L)'
;MGVCQLPSKDDEAACPYRRIDIRLIPKDQYYCGVLYFTGSDLFNKNMRAHALEMGFTLNEYTIRPLGVTGVAGEPLPVDSEKDVFDYIQWQYREPKERSE
;
A
#
# COMPACT_ATOMS: atom_id res chain seq x y z
N MET A 1 4.51 15.40 3.26
CA MET A 1 5.18 15.79 2.02
C MET A 1 6.10 16.97 2.28
N GLY A 2 7.41 16.78 2.11
CA GLY A 2 8.41 17.80 2.41
C GLY A 2 9.76 17.50 1.75
N VAL A 3 10.81 18.15 2.25
CA VAL A 3 12.18 18.01 1.80
C VAL A 3 13.08 17.69 3.00
N CYS A 4 14.01 16.76 2.84
CA CYS A 4 15.03 16.42 3.83
C CYS A 4 16.44 16.42 3.20
N GLN A 5 17.47 16.48 4.04
CA GLN A 5 18.87 16.44 3.63
C GLN A 5 19.65 15.68 4.70
N LEU A 6 20.55 14.78 4.28
CA LEU A 6 21.48 14.14 5.21
C LEU A 6 22.58 15.13 5.62
N PRO A 7 23.00 15.12 6.90
CA PRO A 7 24.13 15.94 7.33
C PRO A 7 25.40 15.50 6.60
N SER A 8 26.21 16.48 6.20
CA SER A 8 27.49 16.27 5.51
C SER A 8 28.60 16.18 6.55
N LYS A 9 29.65 15.39 6.31
CA LYS A 9 30.89 15.48 7.10
C LYS A 9 31.70 16.70 6.66
N ASP A 10 32.56 17.21 7.53
CA ASP A 10 33.24 18.52 7.39
C ASP A 10 34.11 18.68 6.11
N ASP A 11 34.43 17.58 5.40
CA ASP A 11 35.21 17.58 4.16
C ASP A 11 34.45 17.04 2.92
N GLU A 12 33.16 16.74 3.04
CA GLU A 12 32.34 16.20 1.94
C GLU A 12 31.35 17.23 1.39
N ALA A 13 31.15 17.21 0.07
CA ALA A 13 30.15 18.05 -0.58
C ALA A 13 28.74 17.74 -0.02
N ALA A 14 27.93 18.79 0.18
CA ALA A 14 26.63 18.66 0.78
C ALA A 14 25.72 17.70 -0.01
N CYS A 15 25.06 16.78 0.72
CA CYS A 15 24.13 15.84 0.11
C CYS A 15 22.98 16.59 -0.58
N PRO A 16 22.48 16.12 -1.74
CA PRO A 16 21.32 16.74 -2.37
C PRO A 16 20.09 16.69 -1.47
N TYR A 17 19.28 17.74 -1.53
CA TYR A 17 17.94 17.72 -0.94
C TYR A 17 17.09 16.62 -1.59
N ARG A 18 16.35 15.86 -0.77
CA ARG A 18 15.48 14.77 -1.20
C ARG A 18 14.05 15.03 -0.78
N ARG A 19 13.11 14.59 -1.60
CA ARG A 19 11.69 14.55 -1.26
C ARG A 19 11.46 13.50 -0.17
N ILE A 20 10.66 13.84 0.83
CA ILE A 20 10.25 12.91 1.89
C ILE A 20 8.74 12.98 2.09
N ASP A 21 8.14 11.80 2.16
CA ASP A 21 6.72 11.63 2.42
C ASP A 21 6.53 10.74 3.65
N ILE A 22 5.81 11.26 4.63
CA ILE A 22 5.50 10.58 5.90
C ILE A 22 3.97 10.49 5.96
N ARG A 23 3.46 9.26 6.13
CA ARG A 23 2.04 8.98 6.25
C ARG A 23 1.77 8.30 7.59
N LEU A 24 0.91 8.91 8.40
CA LEU A 24 0.40 8.28 9.61
C LEU A 24 -0.80 7.40 9.25
N ILE A 25 -0.73 6.13 9.61
CA ILE A 25 -1.78 5.11 9.37
C ILE A 25 -2.22 4.55 10.74
N PRO A 26 -3.51 4.28 10.95
CA PRO A 26 -3.98 3.58 12.15
C PRO A 26 -3.25 2.24 12.35
N LYS A 27 -2.88 1.94 13.59
CA LYS A 27 -2.02 0.78 13.90
C LYS A 27 -2.67 -0.55 13.51
N ASP A 28 -3.99 -0.64 13.68
CA ASP A 28 -4.85 -1.76 13.30
C ASP A 28 -4.93 -1.98 11.78
N GLN A 29 -4.57 -0.98 10.98
CA GLN A 29 -4.66 -0.99 9.51
C GLN A 29 -3.28 -1.02 8.84
N TYR A 30 -2.25 -1.40 9.61
CA TYR A 30 -0.86 -1.40 9.15
C TYR A 30 -0.67 -2.19 7.85
N TYR A 31 -1.28 -3.36 7.71
CA TYR A 31 -1.07 -4.23 6.55
C TYR A 31 -1.61 -3.65 5.24
N CYS A 32 -2.80 -3.02 5.25
CA CYS A 32 -3.30 -2.30 4.08
C CYS A 32 -2.46 -1.05 3.77
N GLY A 33 -1.99 -0.36 4.82
CA GLY A 33 -1.17 0.85 4.68
C GLY A 33 0.21 0.57 4.11
N VAL A 34 0.90 -0.45 4.62
CA VAL A 34 2.24 -0.83 4.14
C VAL A 34 2.18 -1.39 2.72
N LEU A 35 1.15 -2.17 2.39
CA LEU A 35 0.90 -2.64 1.03
C LEU A 35 0.76 -1.48 0.04
N TYR A 36 -0.06 -0.47 0.41
CA TYR A 36 -0.22 0.74 -0.38
C TYR A 36 1.09 1.53 -0.55
N PHE A 37 1.84 1.73 0.54
CA PHE A 37 3.03 2.57 0.52
C PHE A 37 4.27 1.87 -0.08
N THR A 38 4.26 0.53 -0.14
CA THR A 38 5.30 -0.26 -0.82
C THR A 38 5.19 -0.13 -2.34
N GLY A 39 3.97 -0.14 -2.88
CA GLY A 39 3.73 -0.03 -4.31
C GLY A 39 4.25 -1.23 -5.13
N SER A 40 4.61 -1.07 -6.40
CA SER A 40 4.64 0.19 -7.19
C SER A 40 3.26 0.81 -7.42
N ASP A 41 3.22 2.03 -7.98
CA ASP A 41 1.94 2.68 -8.29
C ASP A 41 1.13 1.89 -9.33
N LEU A 42 1.82 1.27 -10.30
CA LEU A 42 1.22 0.38 -11.29
C LEU A 42 0.72 -0.91 -10.65
N PHE A 43 1.54 -1.55 -9.81
CA PHE A 43 1.12 -2.73 -9.04
C PHE A 43 -0.14 -2.45 -8.22
N ASN A 44 -0.19 -1.31 -7.52
CA ASN A 44 -1.35 -0.91 -6.73
C ASN A 44 -2.60 -0.68 -7.59
N LYS A 45 -2.46 -0.08 -8.78
CA LYS A 45 -3.59 0.10 -9.72
C LYS A 45 -4.12 -1.25 -10.20
N ASN A 46 -3.23 -2.15 -10.61
CA ASN A 46 -3.56 -3.48 -11.08
C ASN A 46 -4.24 -4.30 -9.96
N MET A 47 -3.67 -4.27 -8.75
CA MET A 47 -4.22 -4.97 -7.59
C MET A 47 -5.61 -4.46 -7.20
N ARG A 48 -5.83 -3.14 -7.24
CA ARG A 48 -7.15 -2.56 -6.95
C ARG A 48 -8.17 -2.88 -8.04
N ALA A 49 -7.78 -2.85 -9.31
CA ALA A 49 -8.65 -3.25 -10.42
C ALA A 49 -9.06 -4.72 -10.30
N HIS A 50 -8.10 -5.62 -10.04
CA HIS A 50 -8.36 -7.03 -9.80
C HIS A 50 -9.26 -7.25 -8.57
N ALA A 51 -9.03 -6.51 -7.48
CA ALA A 51 -9.92 -6.56 -6.32
C ALA A 51 -11.37 -6.22 -6.68
N LEU A 52 -11.59 -5.19 -7.51
CA LEU A 52 -12.94 -4.81 -7.97
C LEU A 52 -13.60 -5.90 -8.80
N GLU A 53 -12.85 -6.55 -9.69
CA GLU A 53 -13.35 -7.70 -10.48
C GLU A 53 -13.73 -8.89 -9.58
N MET A 54 -13.01 -9.07 -8.48
CA MET A 54 -13.29 -10.08 -7.45
C MET A 54 -14.39 -9.67 -6.46
N GLY A 55 -15.01 -8.50 -6.64
CA GLY A 55 -16.08 -8.01 -5.77
C GLY A 55 -15.58 -7.42 -4.45
N PHE A 56 -14.38 -6.86 -4.42
CA PHE A 56 -13.80 -6.16 -3.27
C PHE A 56 -13.34 -4.76 -3.65
N THR A 57 -13.31 -3.85 -2.67
CA THR A 57 -12.63 -2.57 -2.80
C THR A 57 -11.48 -2.51 -1.82
N LEU A 58 -10.31 -2.10 -2.31
CA LEU A 58 -9.06 -2.04 -1.54
C LEU A 58 -8.53 -0.60 -1.53
N ASN A 59 -8.26 -0.08 -0.34
CA ASN A 59 -7.56 1.20 -0.14
C ASN A 59 -6.42 1.03 0.88
N GLU A 60 -5.76 2.11 1.28
CA GLU A 60 -4.65 2.08 2.24
C GLU A 60 -5.08 1.75 3.69
N TYR A 61 -6.37 1.56 3.95
CA TYR A 61 -6.93 1.36 5.28
C TYR A 61 -7.54 -0.03 5.43
N THR A 62 -8.33 -0.47 4.45
CA THR A 62 -9.15 -1.67 4.55
C THR A 62 -9.40 -2.30 3.18
N ILE A 63 -9.62 -3.62 3.17
CA ILE A 63 -10.32 -4.31 2.10
C ILE A 63 -11.78 -4.56 2.53
N ARG A 64 -12.73 -4.27 1.65
CA ARG A 64 -14.17 -4.40 1.92
C ARG A 64 -14.85 -5.16 0.78
N PRO A 65 -15.81 -6.05 1.07
CA PRO A 65 -16.61 -6.67 0.02
C PRO A 65 -17.55 -5.63 -0.60
N LEU A 66 -17.78 -5.74 -1.89
CA LEU A 66 -18.79 -4.99 -2.61
C LEU A 66 -20.08 -5.81 -2.65
N GLY A 67 -21.15 -5.25 -2.11
CA GLY A 67 -22.47 -5.85 -2.23
C GLY A 67 -22.99 -5.81 -3.67
N VAL A 68 -24.13 -6.46 -3.92
CA VAL A 68 -24.81 -6.49 -5.23
C VAL A 68 -25.14 -5.09 -5.77
N THR A 69 -25.24 -4.10 -4.88
CA THR A 69 -25.50 -2.69 -5.19
C THR A 69 -24.24 -1.89 -5.52
N GLY A 70 -23.04 -2.48 -5.41
CA GLY A 70 -21.75 -1.80 -5.55
C GLY A 70 -21.35 -0.97 -4.32
N VAL A 71 -22.10 -1.06 -3.22
CA VAL A 71 -21.76 -0.38 -1.96
C VAL A 71 -20.75 -1.23 -1.18
N ALA A 72 -19.70 -0.58 -0.68
CA ALA A 72 -18.71 -1.21 0.18
C ALA A 72 -19.32 -1.60 1.53
N GLY A 73 -19.22 -2.88 1.88
CA GLY A 73 -19.61 -3.41 3.18
C GLY A 73 -18.59 -3.10 4.27
N GLU A 74 -18.65 -3.88 5.34
CA GLU A 74 -17.74 -3.74 6.49
C GLU A 74 -16.30 -4.18 6.15
N PRO A 75 -15.29 -3.60 6.81
CA PRO A 75 -13.90 -4.03 6.69
C PRO A 75 -13.73 -5.51 7.03
N LEU A 76 -12.99 -6.23 6.18
CA LEU A 76 -12.58 -7.59 6.46
C LEU A 76 -11.39 -7.59 7.45
N PRO A 77 -11.28 -8.61 8.31
CA PRO A 77 -10.14 -8.76 9.19
C PRO A 77 -8.87 -9.01 8.36
N VAL A 78 -7.80 -8.25 8.64
CA VAL A 78 -6.50 -8.41 7.97
C VAL A 78 -5.43 -8.44 9.05
N ASP A 79 -4.72 -9.57 9.15
CA ASP A 79 -3.61 -9.77 10.10
C ASP A 79 -2.27 -10.03 9.39
N SER A 80 -2.26 -10.00 8.06
CA SER A 80 -1.05 -10.01 7.24
C SER A 80 -1.25 -9.33 5.88
N GLU A 81 -0.18 -8.95 5.21
CA GLU A 81 -0.27 -8.50 3.80
C GLU A 81 -0.86 -9.62 2.92
N LYS A 82 -0.51 -10.88 3.20
CA LYS A 82 -0.94 -12.05 2.43
C LYS A 82 -2.45 -12.24 2.47
N ASP A 83 -3.12 -11.91 3.57
CA ASP A 83 -4.59 -12.03 3.67
C ASP A 83 -5.29 -11.21 2.59
N VAL A 84 -4.74 -10.03 2.27
CA VAL A 84 -5.28 -9.17 1.19
C VAL A 84 -5.18 -9.87 -0.16
N PHE A 85 -4.07 -10.58 -0.43
CA PHE A 85 -3.90 -11.36 -1.65
C PHE A 85 -4.85 -12.57 -1.68
N ASP A 86 -5.02 -13.24 -0.55
CA ASP A 86 -5.89 -14.41 -0.43
C ASP A 86 -7.36 -14.03 -0.71
N TYR A 87 -7.85 -12.88 -0.22
CA TYR A 87 -9.22 -12.40 -0.48
C TYR A 87 -9.52 -12.22 -1.97
N ILE A 88 -8.55 -11.68 -2.71
CA ILE A 88 -8.68 -11.43 -4.15
C ILE A 88 -8.19 -12.62 -5.00
N GLN A 89 -7.98 -13.78 -4.37
CA GLN A 89 -7.54 -15.03 -5.00
C GLN A 89 -6.24 -14.87 -5.82
N TRP A 90 -5.31 -14.07 -5.30
CA TRP A 90 -4.04 -13.83 -5.96
C TRP A 90 -2.90 -14.50 -5.21
N GLN A 91 -1.89 -14.98 -5.95
CA GLN A 91 -0.70 -15.52 -5.30
C GLN A 91 0.08 -14.38 -4.64
N TYR A 92 0.49 -14.59 -3.40
CA TYR A 92 1.33 -13.62 -2.70
C TYR A 92 2.62 -13.37 -3.45
N ARG A 93 2.94 -12.08 -3.62
CA ARG A 93 4.18 -11.61 -4.24
C ARG A 93 4.98 -10.83 -3.22
N GLU A 94 6.26 -11.10 -3.13
CA GLU A 94 7.17 -10.39 -2.21
C GLU A 94 7.37 -8.94 -2.65
N PRO A 95 7.69 -7.99 -1.76
CA PRO A 95 7.88 -6.58 -2.11
C PRO A 95 8.81 -6.33 -3.31
N LYS A 96 9.90 -7.11 -3.41
CA LYS A 96 10.88 -7.04 -4.52
C LYS A 96 10.30 -7.41 -5.88
N GLU A 97 9.19 -8.15 -5.90
CA GLU A 97 8.52 -8.62 -7.11
C GLU A 97 7.42 -7.65 -7.56
N ARG A 98 7.12 -6.61 -6.78
CA ARG A 98 6.03 -5.63 -7.04
C ARG A 98 6.51 -4.36 -7.75
N SER A 99 7.76 -4.36 -8.24
CA SER A 99 8.35 -3.25 -8.99
C SER A 99 7.95 -3.31 -10.47
N GLU A 100 6.65 -3.11 -10.70
CA GLU A 100 6.05 -2.98 -12.04
C GLU A 100 6.10 -1.54 -12.54
#